data_AF-A0A1F3ZMC0-F1
#
_entry.id   AF-A0A1F3ZMC0-F1
#
_cell.length_a   1.000
_cell.length_b   1.000
_cell.length_c   1.000
_cell.angle_alpha   90.00
_cell.angle_beta   90.00
_cell.angle_gamma   90.00
#
_symmetry.space_group_name_H-M   'P 1'
#
loop_
_entity.id
_entity.type
_entity.pdbx_description
1 polymer ?
#
loop_
_entity_poly.entity_id
_entity_poly.type
_entity_poly.pdbx_seq_one_letter_code
_entity_poly.pdbx_strand_id
1 'polypeptide(L)' 'MGLFSLTCKQASRLQSQALDRELRLSERLALGFHLGLCDACRKISMQMDFLRRAARAYRVSDDDSGN' A
#
# COMPACT_ATOMS: atom_id res chain seq x y z
N MET A 1 -3.12 24.21 3.04
CA MET A 1 -2.18 23.07 3.07
C MET A 1 -2.76 22.02 4.02
N GLY A 2 -3.64 21.15 3.51
CA GLY A 2 -4.46 20.28 4.35
C GLY A 2 -4.17 18.81 4.10
N LEU A 3 -3.94 18.06 5.18
CA LEU A 3 -3.81 16.60 5.22
C LEU A 3 -5.08 15.84 4.72
N PHE A 4 -6.10 16.56 4.25
CA PHE A 4 -7.35 16.02 3.68
C PHE A 4 -7.35 15.91 2.15
N SER A 5 -6.34 16.43 1.44
CA SER A 5 -6.31 16.46 -0.03
C SER A 5 -5.49 15.33 -0.66
N LEU A 6 -5.65 14.09 -0.15
CA LEU A 6 -5.21 12.92 -0.91
C LEU A 6 -6.30 12.61 -1.93
N THR A 7 -6.01 12.78 -3.22
CA THR A 7 -6.96 12.39 -4.28
C THR A 7 -6.81 10.91 -4.58
N CYS A 8 -7.87 10.27 -5.10
CA CYS A 8 -7.82 8.86 -5.53
C CYS A 8 -6.62 8.59 -6.46
N LYS A 9 -6.24 9.56 -7.30
CA LYS A 9 -5.09 9.49 -8.20
C LYS A 9 -3.75 9.47 -7.45
N GLN A 10 -3.62 10.29 -6.41
CA GLN A 10 -2.45 10.25 -5.53
C GLN A 10 -2.41 8.97 -4.70
N ALA A 11 -3.56 8.49 -4.22
CA ALA A 11 -3.65 7.23 -3.49
C ALA A 11 -3.16 6.04 -4.32
N SER A 12 -3.61 5.93 -5.58
CA SER A 12 -3.12 4.90 -6.50
C SER A 12 -1.64 5.06 -6.83
N ARG A 13 -1.15 6.30 -6.95
CA ARG A 13 0.27 6.58 -7.20
C ARG A 13 1.14 6.17 -6.02
N LEU A 14 0.70 6.48 -4.80
CA LEU A 14 1.33 6.04 -3.55
C LEU A 14 1.29 4.53 -3.40
N GLN A 15 0.18 3.86 -3.72
CA GLN A 15 0.13 2.40 -3.71
C GLN A 15 1.14 1.81 -4.69
N SER A 16 1.22 2.32 -5.92
CA SER A 16 2.18 1.83 -6.91
C SER A 16 3.63 2.07 -6.45
N GLN A 17 3.91 3.26 -5.90
CA GLN A 17 5.20 3.56 -5.27
C GLN A 17 5.50 2.65 -4.07
N ALA A 18 4.49 2.10 -3.39
CA ALA A 18 4.65 1.17 -2.28
C ALA A 18 5.00 -0.26 -2.69
N LEU A 19 4.81 -0.60 -3.97
CA LEU A 19 5.32 -1.83 -4.55
C LEU A 19 6.79 -1.68 -4.96
N ASP A 20 7.18 -0.50 -5.45
CA ASP A 20 8.53 -0.24 -5.94
C ASP A 20 9.51 0.18 -4.83
N ARG A 21 9.02 0.93 -3.83
CA ARG A 21 9.81 1.48 -2.72
C ARG A 21 9.06 1.40 -1.39
N GLU A 22 9.77 1.32 -0.28
CA GLU A 22 9.16 1.42 1.04
C GLU A 22 8.56 2.82 1.25
N LEU A 23 7.23 2.92 1.23
CA LEU A 23 6.51 4.17 1.55
C LEU A 23 6.84 4.63 2.97
N ARG A 24 6.97 5.95 3.15
CA ARG A 24 7.09 6.51 4.49
C ARG A 24 5.81 6.24 5.28
N LEU A 25 5.98 5.90 6.56
CA LEU A 25 4.87 5.59 7.49
C LEU A 25 3.80 6.71 7.52
N SER A 26 4.21 7.97 7.36
CA SER A 26 3.33 9.14 7.27
C SER A 26 2.39 9.10 6.08
N GLU A 27 2.87 8.67 4.90
CA GLU A 27 2.05 8.57 3.69
C GLU A 27 1.10 7.38 3.76
N ARG A 28 1.54 6.29 4.41
CA ARG A 28 0.71 5.11 4.66
C ARG A 28 -0.47 5.41 5.59
N LEU A 29 -0.25 6.22 6.62
CA LEU A 29 -1.32 6.70 7.51
C LEU A 29 -2.31 7.61 6.79
N ALA A 30 -1.83 8.55 5.97
CA ALA A 30 -2.70 9.42 5.16
C ALA A 30 -3.54 8.62 4.15
N LEU A 31 -2.94 7.61 3.51
CA LEU A 31 -3.64 6.68 2.62
C LEU A 31 -4.74 5.92 3.39
N GLY A 32 -4.42 5.37 4.56
CA GLY A 32 -5.39 4.66 5.41
C GLY A 32 -6.59 5.52 5.80
N PHE A 33 -6.36 6.80 6.13
CA PHE A 33 -7.42 7.74 6.44
C PHE A 33 -8.32 8.01 5.22
N HIS A 34 -7.74 8.21 4.03
CA HIS A 34 -8.48 8.38 2.79
C HIS A 34 -9.28 7.13 2.40
N LEU A 35 -8.71 5.94 2.59
CA LEU A 35 -9.37 4.64 2.37
C LEU A 35 -10.56 4.43 3.33
N GLY A 36 -10.53 5.03 4.51
CA GLY A 36 -11.66 5.04 5.44
C GLY A 36 -12.83 5.92 4.97
N LEU A 37 -12.55 6.98 4.21
CA LEU A 37 -13.56 7.87 3.63
C LEU A 37 -14.01 7.48 2.22
N CYS A 38 -13.15 6.81 1.44
CA CYS A 38 -13.38 6.47 0.04
C CYS A 38 -13.40 4.95 -0.18
N ASP A 39 -14.61 4.40 -0.36
CA ASP A 39 -14.80 2.96 -0.55
C ASP A 39 -14.19 2.44 -1.87
N ALA A 40 -14.18 3.26 -2.92
CA ALA A 40 -13.57 2.90 -4.20
C ALA A 40 -12.06 2.63 -4.05
N CYS A 41 -11.34 3.51 -3.37
CA CYS A 41 -9.93 3.30 -3.07
C CYS A 41 -9.73 2.13 -2.10
N ARG A 42 -10.65 1.93 -1.14
CA ARG A 42 -10.60 0.83 -0.16
C ARG A 42 -10.58 -0.54 -0.83
N LYS A 43 -11.44 -0.75 -1.83
CA LYS A 43 -11.48 -2.01 -2.61
C LYS A 43 -10.17 -2.27 -3.33
N ILE A 44 -9.61 -1.25 -3.97
CA ILE A 44 -8.32 -1.34 -4.69
C ILE A 44 -7.18 -1.64 -3.71
N SER A 45 -7.14 -0.95 -2.56
CA SER A 45 -6.10 -1.18 -1.56
C SER A 45 -6.14 -2.59 -0.98
N MET A 46 -7.32 -3.19 -0.84
CA MET A 46 -7.45 -4.59 -0.41
C MET A 46 -6.85 -5.55 -1.44
N GLN A 47 -7.06 -5.31 -2.74
CA GLN A 47 -6.46 -6.12 -3.79
C GLN A 47 -4.94 -5.99 -3.82
N MET A 48 -4.41 -4.77 -3.64
CA MET A 48 -2.97 -4.55 -3.58
C MET A 48 -2.34 -5.15 -2.32
N ASP A 49 -3.03 -5.12 -1.17
CA ASP A 49 -2.57 -5.77 0.06
C ASP A 49 -2.52 -7.29 -0.08
N PHE A 50 -3.51 -7.89 -0.76
CA PHE A 50 -3.49 -9.32 -1.10
C PHE A 50 -2.24 -9.67 -1.93
N LEU A 51 -1.97 -8.89 -2.99
CA LEU A 51 -0.79 -9.09 -3.83
C LEU A 51 0.51 -8.93 -3.02
N ARG A 52 0.54 -7.97 -2.10
CA ARG A 52 1.68 -7.72 -1.21
C ARG A 52 1.90 -8.84 -0.20
N ARG A 53 0.82 -9.40 0.36
CA ARG A 53 0.89 -10.56 1.27
C ARG A 53 1.37 -11.80 0.53
N ALA A 54 0.91 -12.03 -0.69
CA ALA A 54 1.39 -13.12 -1.54
C ALA A 54 2.87 -12.93 -1.93
N ALA A 55 3.28 -11.74 -2.35
CA ALA A 55 4.67 -11.43 -2.67
C ALA A 55 5.60 -11.55 -1.44
N ARG A 56 5.13 -11.13 -0.26
CA ARG A 56 5.89 -11.31 0.99
C ARG A 56 5.97 -12.78 1.40
N ALA A 57 4.90 -13.55 1.23
CA ALA A 57 4.91 -14.99 1.47
C ALA A 57 5.90 -15.69 0.53
N TYR A 58 5.97 -15.28 -0.74
CA TYR A 58 6.91 -15.82 -1.72
C TYR A 58 8.37 -15.50 -1.36
N ARG A 59 8.67 -14.27 -0.90
CA ARG A 59 10.02 -13.89 -0.43
C ARG A 59 10.45 -14.63 0.83
N VAL A 60 9.50 -15.07 1.67
CA VAL A 60 9.81 -15.91 2.85
C VAL A 60 10.18 -17.33 2.42
N SER A 61 9.69 -17.81 1.27
CA SER A 61 10.03 -19.14 0.73
C SER A 61 11.40 -19.22 0.05
N ASP A 62 12.08 -18.10 -0.18
CA ASP A 62 13.44 -18.04 -0.75
C ASP A 62 14.54 -17.86 0.33
N ASP A 63 14.16 -17.77 1.61
CA ASP A 63 15.08 -17.58 2.76
C ASP A 63 15.28 -18.87 3.59
N ASP A 64 15.02 -20.06 3.00
CA ASP A 64 15.45 -21.37 3.52
C ASP A 64 16.52 -21.99 2.60
N SER A 65 17.56 -21.20 2.31
CA SER A 65 18.84 -21.68 1.79
C SER A 65 19.91 -20.67 2.17
N GLY A 66 20.21 -20.62 3.47
CA GLY A 66 21.14 -19.63 4.02
C GLY A 66 21.53 -19.80 5.49
N ASN A 67 21.57 -21.02 6.04
CA ASN A 67 22.54 -21.42 7.09
C ASN A 67 22.59 -22.95 7.25
#